data_AF-V4T2X5-F1
#
_entry.id   AF-V4T2X5-F1
#
_cell.length_a   1.000
_cell.length_b   1.000
_cell.length_c   1.000
_cell.angle_alpha   90.00
_cell.angle_beta   90.00
_cell.angle_gamma   90.00
#
_symmetry.space_group_name_H-M   'P 1'
#
loop_
_entity.id
_entity.type
_entity.pdbx_description
1 polymer ?
#
loop_
_entity_poly.entity_id
_entity_poly.type
_entity_poly.pdbx_seq_one_letter_code
_entity_poly.pdbx_strand_id
1 'polypeptide(L)'
;MSSLIVPPILTSPRDDAIKLHGAFKGWGCDTAVVIDILAHRDATQRALIQQDYRAMYSEDLCKRLSSELSGKLEMAVLLWMHDPAGRDAVVVRNSLTTGNLKAATEVICSRTPSQIQLIRQHYHSKFGVHLEDDIKRHTSGDHEKLLLAYVSPPWNEGLEVDRQMVENDAKALYKAGEKRLGTDERTFIRIFCERSRAHLAYVASVYHSMYGNSLKKVVKKETSGNFEYGLLTILKCSENPAKYFTKVWARTILHW
;
A
#
# COMPACT_ATOMS: atom_id res chain seq x y z
N MET A 1 2.80 -18.26 -1.60
CA MET A 1 1.88 -18.53 -2.72
C MET A 1 0.50 -18.67 -2.13
N SER A 2 -0.36 -17.66 -2.25
CA SER A 2 -1.78 -17.84 -1.93
C SER A 2 -2.44 -18.37 -3.18
N SER A 3 -2.57 -19.69 -3.28
CA SER A 3 -3.49 -20.31 -4.22
C SER A 3 -4.90 -19.90 -3.80
N LEU A 4 -5.50 -19.01 -4.59
CA LEU A 4 -6.91 -18.68 -4.50
C LEU A 4 -7.66 -19.98 -4.81
N ILE A 5 -8.23 -20.63 -3.80
CA ILE A 5 -9.09 -21.79 -4.03
C ILE A 5 -10.39 -21.22 -4.57
N VAL A 6 -10.55 -21.28 -5.88
CA VAL A 6 -11.81 -20.97 -6.55
C VAL A 6 -12.71 -22.17 -6.32
N PRO A 7 -13.81 -22.06 -5.56
CA PRO A 7 -14.69 -23.19 -5.33
C PRO A 7 -15.26 -23.72 -6.65
N PRO A 8 -15.44 -25.05 -6.80
CA PRO A 8 -15.82 -25.69 -8.05
C PRO A 8 -17.26 -25.39 -8.50
N ILE A 9 -18.04 -24.69 -7.67
CA ILE A 9 -19.44 -24.32 -7.94
C ILE A 9 -19.56 -22.81 -7.70
N LEU A 10 -19.87 -22.06 -8.77
CA LEU A 10 -20.24 -20.65 -8.70
C LEU A 10 -21.62 -20.54 -8.03
N THR A 11 -21.66 -20.35 -6.71
CA THR A 11 -22.88 -19.83 -6.08
C THR A 11 -23.11 -18.41 -6.60
N SER A 12 -24.36 -18.06 -6.89
CA SER A 12 -24.65 -16.73 -7.42
C SER A 12 -24.40 -15.66 -6.33
N PRO A 13 -24.07 -14.41 -6.71
CA PRO A 13 -23.94 -13.32 -5.74
C PRO A 13 -25.22 -13.15 -4.88
N ARG A 14 -26.38 -13.43 -5.47
CA ARG A 14 -27.68 -13.49 -4.81
C ARG A 14 -27.75 -14.56 -3.72
N ASP A 15 -27.31 -15.79 -4.01
CA ASP A 15 -27.32 -16.88 -3.03
C ASP A 15 -26.37 -16.58 -1.87
N ASP A 16 -25.21 -15.99 -2.17
CA ASP A 16 -24.26 -15.55 -1.15
C ASP A 16 -24.87 -14.43 -0.29
N ALA A 17 -25.58 -13.47 -0.88
CA ALA A 17 -26.30 -12.44 -0.13
C ALA A 17 -27.37 -13.03 0.80
N ILE A 18 -28.13 -14.05 0.35
CA ILE A 18 -29.11 -14.76 1.17
C ILE A 18 -28.44 -15.45 2.35
N LYS A 19 -27.34 -16.18 2.10
CA LYS A 19 -26.61 -16.89 3.15
C LYS A 19 -25.98 -15.94 4.16
N LEU A 20 -25.40 -14.82 3.70
CA LEU A 20 -24.87 -13.76 4.58
C LEU A 20 -25.99 -13.17 5.43
N HIS A 21 -27.14 -12.85 4.84
CA HIS A 21 -28.28 -12.34 5.60
C HIS A 21 -28.78 -13.36 6.64
N GLY A 22 -28.78 -14.65 6.29
CA GLY A 22 -29.07 -15.74 7.23
C GLY A 22 -28.06 -15.83 8.38
N ALA A 23 -26.77 -15.64 8.10
CA ALA A 23 -25.71 -15.64 9.10
C ALA A 23 -25.83 -14.49 10.12
N PHE A 24 -26.52 -13.41 9.76
CA PHE A 24 -26.79 -12.28 10.65
C PHE A 24 -28.10 -12.41 11.44
N LYS A 25 -28.83 -13.53 11.34
CA LYS A 25 -30.09 -13.74 12.07
C LYS A 25 -29.85 -14.44 13.41
N GLY A 26 -30.52 -13.96 14.44
CA GLY A 26 -30.49 -14.57 15.78
C GLY A 26 -29.62 -13.77 16.75
N TRP A 27 -29.22 -14.42 17.85
CA TRP A 27 -28.34 -13.81 18.84
C TRP A 27 -26.88 -14.02 18.43
N GLY A 28 -26.25 -12.97 17.89
CA GLY A 28 -24.89 -13.00 17.36
C GLY A 28 -24.83 -13.34 15.86
N CYS A 29 -23.60 -13.39 15.33
CA CYS A 29 -23.31 -13.59 13.92
C CYS A 29 -22.62 -14.94 13.68
N ASP A 30 -23.12 -15.74 12.73
CA ASP A 30 -22.43 -16.94 12.24
C ASP A 30 -21.20 -16.53 11.41
N THR A 31 -20.12 -16.30 12.15
CA THR A 31 -18.86 -15.80 11.63
C THR A 31 -18.18 -16.79 10.68
N ALA A 32 -18.41 -18.10 10.87
CA ALA A 32 -17.85 -19.13 10.01
C ALA A 32 -18.43 -19.04 8.60
N VAL A 33 -19.74 -18.83 8.47
CA VAL A 33 -20.41 -18.62 7.18
C VAL A 33 -19.93 -17.35 6.49
N VAL A 34 -19.77 -16.25 7.24
CA VAL A 34 -19.26 -14.98 6.69
C VAL A 34 -17.86 -15.17 6.10
N ILE A 35 -16.96 -15.83 6.82
CA ILE A 35 -15.59 -16.09 6.37
C ILE A 35 -15.59 -17.03 5.17
N ASP A 36 -16.33 -18.14 5.23
CA ASP A 36 -16.38 -19.14 4.16
C ASP A 36 -16.86 -18.55 2.84
N ILE A 37 -17.82 -17.63 2.87
CA ILE A 37 -18.27 -16.92 1.68
C ILE A 37 -17.21 -15.90 1.24
N LEU A 38 -16.90 -14.92 2.08
CA LEU A 38 -16.14 -13.73 1.64
C LEU A 38 -14.67 -14.03 1.32
N ALA A 39 -14.06 -15.03 1.99
CA ALA A 39 -12.67 -15.43 1.74
C ALA A 39 -12.50 -16.21 0.44
N HIS A 40 -13.58 -16.82 -0.08
CA HIS A 40 -13.58 -17.62 -1.32
C HIS A 40 -14.22 -16.88 -2.50
N ARG A 41 -14.27 -15.54 -2.45
CA ARG A 41 -14.71 -14.69 -3.57
C ARG A 41 -13.59 -13.76 -3.99
N ASP A 42 -13.59 -13.30 -5.23
CA ASP A 42 -12.72 -12.20 -5.66
C ASP A 42 -13.37 -10.83 -5.37
N ALA A 43 -12.67 -9.74 -5.69
CA ALA A 43 -13.17 -8.39 -5.43
C ALA A 43 -14.42 -8.06 -6.26
N THR A 44 -14.48 -8.54 -7.50
CA THR A 44 -15.62 -8.34 -8.40
C THR A 44 -16.85 -9.07 -7.87
N GLN A 45 -16.70 -10.33 -7.47
CA GLN A 45 -17.75 -11.12 -6.86
C GLN A 45 -18.25 -10.49 -5.56
N ARG A 46 -17.36 -10.02 -4.67
CA ARG A 46 -17.78 -9.28 -3.46
C ARG A 46 -18.51 -7.97 -3.77
N ALA A 47 -18.16 -7.27 -4.84
CA ALA A 47 -18.90 -6.08 -5.28
C ALA A 47 -20.32 -6.44 -5.74
N LEU A 48 -20.48 -7.54 -6.50
CA LEU A 48 -21.79 -8.04 -6.91
C LEU A 48 -22.63 -8.50 -5.72
N ILE A 49 -22.03 -9.18 -4.73
CA ILE A 49 -22.72 -9.59 -3.49
C ILE A 49 -23.23 -8.35 -2.74
N GLN A 50 -22.43 -7.29 -2.63
CA GLN A 50 -22.87 -6.04 -2.01
C GLN A 50 -24.05 -5.40 -2.75
N GLN A 51 -24.02 -5.42 -4.09
CA GLN A 51 -25.11 -4.90 -4.91
C GLN A 51 -26.40 -5.70 -4.70
N ASP A 52 -26.33 -7.03 -4.77
CA ASP A 52 -27.50 -7.91 -4.57
C ASP A 52 -28.03 -7.84 -3.15
N TYR A 53 -27.15 -7.81 -2.14
CA TYR A 53 -27.55 -7.64 -0.73
C TYR A 53 -28.31 -6.32 -0.54
N ARG A 54 -27.81 -5.22 -1.10
CA ARG A 54 -28.47 -3.91 -1.05
C ARG A 54 -29.81 -3.91 -1.78
N ALA A 55 -29.89 -4.54 -2.95
CA ALA A 55 -31.13 -4.63 -3.72
C ALA A 55 -32.20 -5.47 -2.99
N MET A 56 -31.79 -6.54 -2.31
CA MET A 56 -32.70 -7.47 -1.64
C MET A 56 -33.17 -6.98 -0.27
N TYR A 57 -32.27 -6.37 0.51
CA TYR A 57 -32.52 -6.05 1.92
C TYR A 57 -32.58 -4.55 2.21
N SER A 58 -32.35 -3.70 1.20
CA SER A 58 -32.26 -2.23 1.36
C SER A 58 -31.24 -1.79 2.41
N GLU A 59 -30.22 -2.62 2.63
CA GLU A 59 -29.19 -2.44 3.66
C GLU A 59 -27.80 -2.52 3.03
N ASP A 60 -26.85 -1.75 3.57
CA ASP A 60 -25.45 -1.82 3.16
C ASP A 60 -24.73 -2.97 3.87
N LEU A 61 -24.21 -3.93 3.09
CA LEU A 61 -23.55 -5.11 3.64
C LEU A 61 -22.32 -4.76 4.49
N CYS A 62 -21.54 -3.73 4.13
CA CYS A 62 -20.38 -3.32 4.94
C CYS A 62 -20.83 -2.76 6.29
N LYS A 63 -21.91 -1.96 6.33
CA LYS A 63 -22.49 -1.49 7.59
C LYS A 63 -22.99 -2.65 8.45
N ARG A 64 -23.67 -3.62 7.83
CA ARG A 64 -24.15 -4.81 8.54
C ARG A 64 -23.00 -5.61 9.13
N LEU A 65 -21.95 -5.88 8.35
CA LEU A 65 -20.74 -6.55 8.81
C LEU A 65 -20.06 -5.80 9.97
N SER A 66 -20.00 -4.47 9.92
CA SER A 66 -19.46 -3.65 11.02
C SER A 66 -20.32 -3.71 12.29
N SER A 67 -21.63 -3.88 12.17
CA SER A 67 -22.51 -4.05 13.34
C SER A 67 -22.44 -5.45 13.98
N GLU A 68 -22.03 -6.45 13.21
CA GLU A 68 -22.07 -7.87 13.60
C GLU A 68 -20.70 -8.44 14.00
N LEU A 69 -19.62 -7.89 13.44
CA LEU A 69 -18.26 -8.29 13.73
C LEU A 69 -17.59 -7.30 14.67
N SER A 70 -16.52 -7.73 15.34
CA SER A 70 -15.70 -6.82 16.14
C SER A 70 -14.20 -7.10 16.03
N GLY A 71 -13.41 -6.11 16.44
CA GLY A 71 -11.97 -6.24 16.60
C GLY A 71 -11.21 -6.51 15.30
N LYS A 72 -10.21 -7.40 15.38
CA LYS A 72 -9.32 -7.69 14.23
C LYS A 72 -10.03 -8.35 13.07
N LEU A 73 -11.08 -9.14 13.35
CA LEU A 73 -11.84 -9.81 12.30
C LEU A 73 -12.70 -8.83 11.51
N GLU A 74 -13.43 -7.95 12.20
CA GLU A 74 -14.19 -6.88 11.56
C GLU A 74 -13.30 -6.06 10.63
N MET A 75 -12.16 -5.59 11.14
CA MET A 75 -11.19 -4.84 10.34
C MET A 75 -10.74 -5.60 9.10
N ALA A 76 -10.38 -6.89 9.25
CA ALA A 76 -9.93 -7.71 8.13
C ALA A 76 -11.02 -7.89 7.07
N VAL A 77 -12.25 -8.21 7.48
CA VAL A 77 -13.38 -8.42 6.58
C VAL A 77 -13.75 -7.12 5.86
N LEU A 78 -13.89 -6.00 6.57
CA LEU A 78 -14.25 -4.71 5.98
C LEU A 78 -13.19 -4.23 4.98
N LEU A 79 -11.91 -4.40 5.28
CA LEU A 79 -10.83 -4.08 4.34
C LEU A 79 -10.88 -4.97 3.09
N TRP A 80 -11.31 -6.23 3.24
CA TRP A 80 -11.44 -7.18 2.11
C TRP A 80 -12.64 -6.87 1.22
N MET A 81 -13.69 -6.22 1.74
CA MET A 81 -14.85 -5.81 0.94
C MET A 81 -14.53 -4.73 -0.10
N HIS A 82 -13.42 -4.02 0.05
CA HIS A 82 -12.97 -3.01 -0.91
C HIS A 82 -12.14 -3.61 -2.05
N ASP A 83 -12.22 -2.98 -3.22
CA ASP A 83 -11.22 -3.17 -4.27
C ASP A 83 -9.83 -2.74 -3.77
N PRO A 84 -8.73 -3.14 -4.43
CA PRO A 84 -7.38 -2.86 -3.94
C PRO A 84 -7.10 -1.36 -3.66
N ALA A 85 -7.54 -0.45 -4.54
CA ALA A 85 -7.29 0.98 -4.38
C ALA A 85 -8.19 1.59 -3.29
N GLY A 86 -9.46 1.19 -3.23
CA GLY A 86 -10.37 1.55 -2.15
C GLY A 86 -9.88 1.09 -0.77
N ARG A 87 -9.32 -0.11 -0.68
CA ARG A 87 -8.72 -0.66 0.54
C ARG A 87 -7.51 0.16 0.97
N ASP A 88 -6.60 0.42 0.04
CA ASP A 88 -5.39 1.21 0.31
C ASP A 88 -5.75 2.63 0.77
N ALA A 89 -6.77 3.27 0.18
CA ALA A 89 -7.26 4.58 0.61
C ALA A 89 -7.75 4.56 2.07
N VAL A 90 -8.48 3.53 2.49
CA VAL A 90 -8.92 3.36 3.89
C VAL A 90 -7.73 3.15 4.82
N VAL A 91 -6.80 2.28 4.46
CA VAL A 91 -5.61 2.01 5.28
C VAL A 91 -4.78 3.28 5.44
N VAL A 92 -4.56 4.05 4.37
CA VAL A 92 -3.81 5.31 4.42
C VAL A 92 -4.53 6.33 5.30
N ARG A 93 -5.84 6.55 5.09
CA ARG A 93 -6.62 7.51 5.89
C ARG A 93 -6.55 7.18 7.38
N ASN A 94 -6.83 5.94 7.74
CA ASN A 94 -6.80 5.49 9.14
C ASN A 94 -5.39 5.62 9.73
N SER A 95 -4.36 5.29 8.95
CA SER A 95 -2.97 5.34 9.41
C SER A 95 -2.48 6.78 9.63
N LEU A 96 -2.88 7.71 8.77
CA LEU A 96 -2.57 9.14 8.92
C LEU A 96 -3.28 9.74 10.14
N THR A 97 -4.56 9.43 10.34
CA THR A 97 -5.36 10.01 11.44
C THR A 97 -5.03 9.43 12.81
N THR A 98 -4.68 8.14 12.89
CA THR A 98 -4.29 7.48 14.15
C THR A 98 -2.81 7.67 14.52
N GLY A 99 -2.01 8.26 13.63
CA GLY A 99 -0.58 8.48 13.84
C GLY A 99 0.30 7.24 13.57
N ASN A 100 -0.26 6.14 13.05
CA ASN A 100 0.54 5.01 12.56
C ASN A 100 1.14 5.33 11.18
N LEU A 101 2.03 6.31 11.14
CA LEU A 101 2.62 6.83 9.92
C LEU A 101 3.42 5.78 9.14
N LYS A 102 3.91 4.73 9.81
CA LYS A 102 4.64 3.63 9.18
C LYS A 102 3.75 2.84 8.21
N ALA A 103 2.50 2.57 8.56
CA ALA A 103 1.55 1.86 7.70
C ALA A 103 1.16 2.72 6.48
N ALA A 104 0.88 4.00 6.68
CA ALA A 104 0.64 4.94 5.57
C ALA A 104 1.84 4.99 4.61
N THR A 105 3.05 5.07 5.18
CA THR A 105 4.30 5.10 4.40
C THR A 105 4.51 3.80 3.62
N GLU A 106 4.26 2.64 4.23
CA GLU A 106 4.37 1.35 3.53
C GLU A 106 3.44 1.27 2.33
N VAL A 107 2.16 1.64 2.51
CA VAL A 107 1.18 1.61 1.43
C VAL A 107 1.61 2.58 0.33
N ILE A 108 1.86 3.86 0.64
CA ILE A 108 2.21 4.87 -0.37
C ILE A 108 3.49 4.47 -1.10
N CYS A 109 4.58 4.21 -0.39
CA CYS A 109 5.90 3.99 -0.98
C CYS A 109 6.08 2.61 -1.67
N SER A 110 5.10 1.71 -1.57
CA SER A 110 5.14 0.40 -2.22
C SER A 110 4.27 0.30 -3.48
N ARG A 111 3.48 1.32 -3.79
CA ARG A 111 2.55 1.34 -4.94
C ARG A 111 3.17 1.98 -6.17
N THR A 112 2.73 1.55 -7.35
CA THR A 112 3.16 2.14 -8.63
C THR A 112 2.46 3.49 -8.84
N PRO A 113 2.98 4.37 -9.71
CA PRO A 113 2.30 5.62 -10.07
C PRO A 113 0.83 5.43 -10.46
N SER A 114 0.52 4.43 -11.29
CA SER A 114 -0.87 4.09 -11.68
C SER A 114 -1.73 3.67 -10.49
N GLN A 115 -1.18 2.86 -9.57
CA GLN A 115 -1.88 2.49 -8.33
C GLN A 115 -2.11 3.70 -7.42
N ILE A 116 -1.13 4.60 -7.31
CA ILE A 116 -1.24 5.84 -6.54
C ILE A 116 -2.33 6.75 -7.11
N GLN A 117 -2.43 6.86 -8.44
CA GLN A 117 -3.51 7.63 -9.08
C GLN A 117 -4.88 7.08 -8.69
N LEU A 118 -5.07 5.76 -8.75
CA LEU A 118 -6.32 5.13 -8.33
C LEU A 118 -6.60 5.37 -6.84
N ILE A 119 -5.58 5.23 -5.98
CA ILE A 119 -5.72 5.51 -4.54
C ILE A 119 -6.20 6.94 -4.33
N ARG A 120 -5.61 7.94 -5.00
CA ARG A 120 -6.02 9.36 -4.88
C ARG A 120 -7.47 9.58 -5.29
N GLN A 121 -7.92 8.94 -6.38
CA GLN A 121 -9.32 9.03 -6.83
C GLN A 121 -10.28 8.43 -5.81
N HIS A 122 -9.99 7.22 -5.33
CA HIS A 122 -10.79 6.56 -4.29
C HIS A 122 -10.79 7.35 -2.99
N TYR A 123 -9.64 7.91 -2.60
CA TYR A 123 -9.48 8.72 -1.39
C TYR A 123 -10.38 9.96 -1.43
N HIS A 124 -10.30 10.73 -2.51
CA HIS A 124 -11.14 11.93 -2.68
C HIS A 124 -12.63 11.56 -2.75
N SER A 125 -12.98 10.55 -3.55
CA SER A 125 -14.38 10.12 -3.68
C SER A 125 -14.98 9.64 -2.36
N LYS A 126 -14.18 9.02 -1.48
CA LYS A 126 -14.65 8.42 -0.23
C LYS A 126 -14.65 9.39 0.95
N PHE A 127 -13.65 10.25 1.05
CA PHE A 127 -13.45 11.11 2.22
C PHE A 127 -13.71 12.59 1.97
N GLY A 128 -13.92 13.00 0.72
CA GLY A 128 -14.17 14.40 0.35
C GLY A 128 -12.97 15.32 0.58
N VAL A 129 -11.77 14.75 0.72
CA VAL A 129 -10.51 15.50 0.90
C VAL A 129 -9.43 14.89 0.00
N HIS A 130 -8.46 15.70 -0.42
CA HIS A 130 -7.31 15.19 -1.17
C HIS A 130 -6.31 14.49 -0.25
N LEU A 131 -5.71 13.41 -0.73
CA LEU A 131 -4.71 12.63 0.02
C LEU A 131 -3.53 13.53 0.45
N GLU A 132 -3.14 14.46 -0.41
CA GLU A 132 -2.07 15.42 -0.22
C GLU A 132 -2.32 16.34 0.98
N ASP A 133 -3.59 16.73 1.20
CA ASP A 133 -3.96 17.63 2.29
C ASP A 133 -3.84 16.92 3.64
N ASP A 134 -4.23 15.65 3.70
CA ASP A 134 -4.03 14.86 4.92
C ASP A 134 -2.56 14.53 5.16
N ILE A 135 -1.77 14.29 4.12
CA ILE A 135 -0.32 14.10 4.27
C ILE A 135 0.27 15.36 4.93
N LYS A 136 -0.03 16.55 4.43
CA LYS A 136 0.42 17.83 5.04
C LYS A 136 -0.08 18.04 6.47
N ARG A 137 -1.30 17.56 6.77
CA ARG A 137 -1.89 17.72 8.10
C ARG A 137 -1.26 16.79 9.14
N HIS A 138 -0.88 15.58 8.73
CA HIS A 138 -0.51 14.49 9.65
C HIS A 138 0.97 14.10 9.62
N THR A 139 1.77 14.68 8.73
CA THR A 139 3.21 14.43 8.64
C THR A 139 3.98 15.74 8.69
N SER A 140 5.32 15.66 8.80
CA SER A 140 6.20 16.83 8.79
C SER A 140 7.60 16.46 8.32
N GLY A 141 8.45 17.47 8.13
CA GLY A 141 9.86 17.29 7.77
C GLY A 141 10.06 16.56 6.44
N ASP A 142 11.14 15.79 6.32
CA ASP A 142 11.46 15.10 5.07
C ASP A 142 10.56 13.90 4.78
N HIS A 143 9.87 13.39 5.82
CA HIS A 143 8.84 12.37 5.63
C HIS A 143 7.64 12.93 4.86
N GLU A 144 7.14 14.12 5.22
CA GLU A 144 6.09 14.81 4.47
C GLU A 144 6.53 15.07 3.03
N LYS A 145 7.72 15.64 2.84
CA LYS A 145 8.26 15.97 1.51
C LYS A 145 8.37 14.71 0.63
N LEU A 146 8.82 13.59 1.21
CA LEU A 146 8.89 12.32 0.50
C LEU A 146 7.51 11.84 0.04
N LEU A 147 6.54 11.80 0.96
CA LEU A 147 5.19 11.31 0.64
C LEU A 147 4.52 12.20 -0.41
N LEU A 148 4.61 13.53 -0.27
CA LEU A 148 4.06 14.49 -1.24
C LEU A 148 4.67 14.34 -2.62
N ALA A 149 6.00 14.17 -2.70
CA ALA A 149 6.70 13.91 -3.96
C ALA A 149 6.26 12.58 -4.57
N TYR A 150 6.06 11.53 -3.76
CA TYR A 150 5.69 10.21 -4.25
C TYR A 150 4.24 10.12 -4.73
N VAL A 151 3.30 10.84 -4.09
CA VAL A 151 1.89 10.87 -4.52
C VAL A 151 1.61 11.81 -5.70
N SER A 152 2.60 12.62 -6.07
CA SER A 152 2.54 13.57 -7.19
C SER A 152 3.54 13.21 -8.30
N PRO A 153 3.61 11.94 -8.78
CA PRO A 153 4.67 11.54 -9.67
C PRO A 153 4.55 12.23 -11.04
N PRO A 154 5.66 12.61 -11.68
CA PRO A 154 5.67 12.77 -13.13
C PRO A 154 5.43 11.39 -13.75
N TRP A 155 4.52 11.32 -14.71
CA TRP A 155 3.85 10.12 -15.25
C TRP A 155 4.75 9.09 -15.98
N ASN A 156 6.00 8.90 -15.58
CA ASN A 156 6.97 8.04 -16.24
C ASN A 156 7.04 6.64 -15.59
N GLU A 157 6.29 5.68 -16.13
CA GLU A 157 6.42 4.25 -15.81
C GLU A 157 7.31 3.47 -16.82
N GLY A 158 7.99 4.18 -17.72
CA GLY A 158 8.81 3.58 -18.76
C GLY A 158 9.91 2.64 -18.24
N LEU A 159 10.15 1.58 -19.00
CA LEU A 159 11.23 0.60 -18.76
C LEU A 159 12.57 1.03 -19.37
N GLU A 160 12.59 2.14 -20.10
CA GLU A 160 13.81 2.65 -20.71
C GLU A 160 14.76 3.16 -19.62
N VAL A 161 15.96 2.61 -19.63
CA VAL A 161 17.01 2.95 -18.66
C VAL A 161 18.21 3.49 -19.42
N ASP A 162 18.43 4.80 -19.29
CA ASP A 162 19.64 5.46 -19.78
C ASP A 162 20.80 5.20 -18.81
N ARG A 163 21.83 4.49 -19.30
CA ARG A 163 23.02 4.13 -18.51
C ARG A 163 23.77 5.36 -18.00
N GLN A 164 23.86 6.42 -18.81
CA GLN A 164 24.53 7.67 -18.40
C GLN A 164 23.74 8.33 -17.28
N MET A 165 22.41 8.33 -17.37
CA MET A 165 21.56 8.84 -16.29
C MET A 165 21.70 8.01 -15.01
N VAL A 166 21.77 6.68 -15.11
CA VAL A 166 22.00 5.80 -13.96
C VAL A 166 23.30 6.14 -13.25
N GLU A 167 24.41 6.28 -14.00
CA GLU A 167 25.69 6.69 -13.43
C GLU A 167 25.62 8.08 -12.78
N ASN A 168 24.95 9.02 -13.43
CA ASN A 168 24.81 10.38 -12.92
C ASN A 168 24.02 10.42 -11.61
N ASP A 169 22.92 9.66 -11.52
CA ASP A 169 22.13 9.55 -10.29
C ASP A 169 22.91 8.82 -9.19
N ALA A 170 23.68 7.77 -9.51
CA ALA A 170 24.56 7.12 -8.54
C ALA A 170 25.61 8.09 -7.97
N LYS A 171 26.27 8.87 -8.85
CA LYS A 171 27.22 9.93 -8.45
C LYS A 171 26.53 11.02 -7.62
N ALA A 172 25.29 11.39 -7.95
CA ALA A 172 24.52 12.37 -7.21
C ALA A 172 24.16 11.88 -5.81
N LEU A 173 23.70 10.63 -5.65
CA LEU A 173 23.42 10.03 -4.35
C LEU A 173 24.67 9.96 -3.46
N TYR A 174 25.82 9.63 -4.04
CA TYR A 174 27.08 9.58 -3.27
C TYR A 174 27.48 10.97 -2.77
N LYS A 175 27.39 11.98 -3.64
CA LYS A 175 27.62 13.38 -3.26
C LYS A 175 26.62 13.89 -2.22
N ALA A 176 25.37 13.41 -2.29
CA ALA A 176 24.28 13.80 -1.40
C ALA A 176 24.32 13.12 -0.03
N GLY A 177 25.00 11.98 0.12
CA GLY A 177 25.17 11.30 1.40
C GLY A 177 26.64 11.20 1.79
N GLU A 178 27.29 10.09 1.43
CA GLU A 178 28.60 9.72 1.98
C GLU A 178 29.75 10.71 1.73
N LYS A 179 29.66 11.57 0.71
CA LYS A 179 30.70 12.56 0.40
C LYS A 179 30.55 13.89 1.16
N ARG A 180 29.58 14.02 2.06
CA ARG A 180 29.34 15.27 2.79
C ARG A 180 29.04 15.00 4.27
N LEU A 181 29.09 16.06 5.08
CA LEU A 181 28.52 16.03 6.42
C LEU A 181 27.02 16.31 6.33
N GLY A 182 26.22 15.45 6.96
CA GLY A 182 24.77 15.43 6.82
C GLY A 182 24.32 14.85 5.48
N THR A 183 23.04 15.02 5.18
CA THR A 183 22.41 14.44 3.99
C THR A 183 21.77 15.55 3.16
N ASP A 184 21.75 15.39 1.85
CA ASP A 184 20.89 16.18 0.95
C ASP A 184 19.63 15.38 0.64
N GLU A 185 18.66 15.51 1.53
CA GLU A 185 17.38 14.79 1.47
C GLU A 185 16.62 15.12 0.18
N ARG A 186 16.77 16.34 -0.35
CA ARG A 186 16.15 16.76 -1.60
C ARG A 186 16.63 15.92 -2.77
N THR A 187 17.94 15.66 -2.86
CA THR A 187 18.49 14.78 -3.90
C THR A 187 18.00 13.33 -3.76
N PHE A 188 17.93 12.81 -2.53
CA PHE A 188 17.34 11.49 -2.28
C PHE A 188 15.87 11.42 -2.70
N ILE A 189 15.04 12.37 -2.28
CA ILE A 189 13.61 12.43 -2.62
C ILE A 189 13.44 12.49 -4.15
N ARG A 190 14.17 13.38 -4.83
CA ARG A 190 14.10 13.53 -6.29
C ARG A 190 14.38 12.21 -7.00
N ILE A 191 15.49 11.54 -6.68
CA ILE A 191 15.89 10.31 -7.37
C ILE A 191 14.95 9.14 -7.02
N PHE A 192 14.49 9.03 -5.77
CA PHE A 192 13.62 7.94 -5.34
C PHE A 192 12.17 8.09 -5.83
N CYS A 193 11.68 9.32 -6.04
CA CYS A 193 10.28 9.57 -6.44
C CYS A 193 10.10 9.80 -7.94
N GLU A 194 11.08 10.36 -8.65
CA GLU A 194 10.93 10.73 -10.07
C GLU A 194 11.45 9.66 -11.04
N ARG A 195 12.21 8.67 -10.56
CA ARG A 195 12.76 7.59 -11.40
C ARG A 195 11.84 6.38 -11.43
N SER A 196 11.82 5.70 -12.56
CA SER A 196 11.15 4.40 -12.66
C SER A 196 11.81 3.39 -11.73
N ARG A 197 11.04 2.39 -11.29
CA ARG A 197 11.54 1.32 -10.42
C ARG A 197 12.72 0.57 -11.04
N ALA A 198 12.65 0.32 -12.35
CA ALA A 198 13.72 -0.32 -13.09
C ALA A 198 15.01 0.52 -13.01
N HIS A 199 14.91 1.82 -13.29
CA HIS A 199 16.03 2.75 -13.18
C HIS A 199 16.64 2.77 -11.78
N LEU A 200 15.81 2.88 -10.73
CA LEU A 200 16.30 2.92 -9.34
C LEU A 200 17.00 1.62 -8.94
N ALA A 201 16.55 0.47 -9.42
CA ALA A 201 17.21 -0.82 -9.20
C ALA A 201 18.61 -0.88 -9.86
N TYR A 202 18.75 -0.34 -11.08
CA TYR A 202 20.06 -0.22 -11.73
C TYR A 202 20.97 0.78 -11.01
N VAL A 203 20.43 1.93 -10.55
CA VAL A 203 21.18 2.89 -9.73
C VAL A 203 21.74 2.22 -8.47
N ALA A 204 20.95 1.38 -7.78
CA ALA A 204 21.42 0.68 -6.60
C ALA A 204 22.60 -0.28 -6.90
N SER A 205 22.56 -0.95 -8.05
CA SER A 205 23.61 -1.87 -8.51
C SER A 205 24.88 -1.12 -8.92
N VAL A 206 24.75 -0.05 -9.71
CA VAL A 206 25.87 0.81 -10.14
C VAL A 206 26.50 1.53 -8.94
N TYR A 207 25.69 2.04 -8.00
CA TYR A 207 26.19 2.64 -6.77
C TYR A 207 27.08 1.68 -5.99
N HIS A 208 26.64 0.42 -5.81
CA HIS A 208 27.44 -0.58 -5.12
C HIS A 208 28.76 -0.88 -5.86
N SER A 209 28.72 -1.00 -7.18
CA SER A 209 29.92 -1.22 -7.99
C SER A 209 30.91 -0.07 -7.91
N MET A 210 30.44 1.17 -7.80
CA MET A 210 31.29 2.37 -7.79
C MET A 210 31.88 2.68 -6.40
N TYR A 211 31.11 2.45 -5.34
CA TYR A 211 31.43 2.96 -3.99
C TYR A 211 31.57 1.87 -2.93
N GLY A 212 31.34 0.59 -3.28
CA GLY A 212 31.49 -0.56 -2.38
C GLY A 212 30.39 -0.71 -1.33
N ASN A 213 29.71 0.37 -0.93
CA ASN A 213 28.56 0.30 -0.03
C ASN A 213 27.25 0.06 -0.80
N SER A 214 26.38 -0.81 -0.28
CA SER A 214 25.02 -0.93 -0.83
C SER A 214 24.21 0.33 -0.54
N LEU A 215 23.39 0.78 -1.51
CA LEU A 215 22.55 1.97 -1.33
C LEU A 215 21.60 1.83 -0.12
N LYS A 216 21.12 0.63 0.17
CA LYS A 216 20.35 0.31 1.38
C LYS A 216 21.11 0.63 2.68
N LYS A 217 22.42 0.33 2.75
CA LYS A 217 23.26 0.63 3.91
C LYS A 217 23.45 2.14 4.06
N VAL A 218 23.62 2.84 2.94
CA VAL A 218 23.75 4.30 2.92
C VAL A 218 22.49 4.97 3.44
N VAL A 219 21.30 4.61 2.91
CA VAL A 219 20.02 5.15 3.40
C VAL A 219 19.88 5.01 4.92
N LYS A 220 20.22 3.84 5.47
CA LYS A 220 20.17 3.58 6.93
C LYS A 220 21.17 4.39 7.76
N LYS A 221 22.29 4.79 7.16
CA LYS A 221 23.34 5.56 7.84
C LYS A 221 23.04 7.05 7.80
N GLU A 222 22.48 7.52 6.69
CA GLU A 222 22.31 8.94 6.36
C GLU A 222 20.92 9.48 6.71
N THR A 223 19.93 8.61 6.95
CA THR A 223 18.54 9.01 7.24
C THR A 223 17.99 8.27 8.45
N SER A 224 16.84 8.71 8.98
CA SER A 224 16.19 8.07 10.12
C SER A 224 14.66 8.14 10.06
N GLY A 225 13.99 7.46 10.99
CA GLY A 225 12.54 7.57 11.19
C GLY A 225 11.71 7.10 10.00
N ASN A 226 10.55 7.75 9.79
CA ASN A 226 9.65 7.41 8.68
C ASN A 226 10.21 7.80 7.30
N PHE A 227 11.11 8.78 7.26
CA PHE A 227 11.81 9.15 6.03
C PHE A 227 12.72 8.01 5.55
N GLU A 228 13.56 7.46 6.44
CA GLU A 228 14.35 6.25 6.14
C GLU A 228 13.44 5.09 5.72
N TYR A 229 12.34 4.88 6.45
CA TYR A 229 11.41 3.79 6.17
C TYR A 229 10.79 3.88 4.78
N GLY A 230 10.39 5.08 4.35
CA GLY A 230 9.86 5.32 3.01
C GLY A 230 10.89 5.04 1.92
N LEU A 231 12.08 5.63 2.02
CA LEU A 231 13.17 5.40 1.04
C LEU A 231 13.51 3.90 0.93
N LEU A 232 13.63 3.21 2.06
CA LEU A 232 13.90 1.77 2.08
C LEU A 232 12.76 0.94 1.49
N THR A 233 11.52 1.39 1.60
CA THR A 233 10.35 0.71 1.02
C THR A 233 10.36 0.87 -0.50
N ILE A 234 10.59 2.10 -1.00
CA ILE A 234 10.72 2.38 -2.43
C ILE A 234 11.84 1.54 -3.04
N LEU A 235 13.03 1.54 -2.43
CA LEU A 235 14.20 0.82 -2.94
C LEU A 235 13.94 -0.69 -3.00
N LYS A 236 13.42 -1.30 -1.93
CA LYS A 236 13.16 -2.74 -1.90
C LYS A 236 12.04 -3.14 -2.87
N CYS A 237 11.02 -2.30 -3.04
CA CYS A 237 9.97 -2.53 -4.04
C CYS A 237 10.48 -2.32 -5.48
N SER A 238 11.54 -1.53 -5.66
CA SER A 238 12.20 -1.37 -6.96
C SER A 238 13.05 -2.58 -7.32
N GLU A 239 13.73 -3.19 -6.33
CA GLU A 239 14.52 -4.41 -6.52
C GLU A 239 13.64 -5.67 -6.67
N ASN A 240 12.71 -5.90 -5.74
CA ASN A 240 11.81 -7.06 -5.75
C ASN A 240 10.63 -6.87 -4.78
N PRO A 241 9.44 -6.47 -5.29
CA PRO A 241 8.23 -6.29 -4.49
C PRO A 241 7.82 -7.55 -3.71
N ALA A 242 7.87 -8.72 -4.34
CA ALA A 242 7.45 -9.97 -3.71
C ALA A 242 8.32 -10.29 -2.49
N LYS A 243 9.64 -10.18 -2.64
CA LYS A 243 10.61 -10.38 -1.55
C LYS A 243 10.47 -9.35 -0.43
N TYR A 244 10.07 -8.11 -0.75
CA TYR A 244 9.75 -7.11 0.26
C TYR A 244 8.58 -7.58 1.13
N PHE A 245 7.45 -7.90 0.52
CA PHE A 245 6.25 -8.28 1.26
C PHE A 245 6.42 -9.61 2.01
N THR A 246 7.16 -10.59 1.48
CA THR A 246 7.49 -11.82 2.23
C THR A 246 8.22 -11.51 3.54
N LYS A 247 9.15 -10.54 3.54
CA LYS A 247 9.88 -10.15 4.76
C LYS A 247 9.02 -9.37 5.75
N VAL A 248 8.12 -8.52 5.25
CA VAL A 248 7.14 -7.82 6.10
C VAL A 248 6.25 -8.85 6.79
N TRP A 249 5.67 -9.78 6.03
CA TRP A 249 4.85 -10.87 6.54
C TRP A 249 5.57 -11.71 7.60
N ALA A 250 6.79 -12.16 7.32
CA ALA A 250 7.56 -12.97 8.27
C ALA A 250 7.79 -12.24 9.60
N ARG A 251 8.08 -10.94 9.58
CA ARG A 251 8.25 -10.14 10.80
C ARG A 251 6.95 -9.98 11.58
N THR A 252 5.84 -9.78 10.88
CA THR A 252 4.55 -9.56 11.53
C THR A 252 4.04 -10.83 12.21
N ILE A 253 4.25 -12.02 11.60
CA ILE A 253 3.78 -13.29 12.16
C ILE A 253 4.68 -13.79 13.31
N LEU A 254 5.99 -13.56 13.26
CA LEU A 254 6.93 -14.00 14.30
C LEU A 254 6.81 -13.23 15.63
N HIS A 255 5.94 -12.21 15.70
CA HIS A 255 5.68 -11.42 16.91
C HIS A 255 4.25 -11.65 17.47
N TRP A 256 3.58 -12.72 17.04
CA TRP A 256 2.39 -13.31 17.68
C TRP A 256 2.77 -14.63 18.36
#